data_AF-A0A8S3JVJ2-F1
#
_entry.id   AF-A0A8S3JVJ2-F1
#
_cell.length_a   1.000
_cell.length_b   1.000
_cell.length_c   1.000
_cell.angle_alpha   90.00
_cell.angle_beta   90.00
_cell.angle_gamma   90.00
#
_symmetry.space_group_name_H-M   'P 1'
#
loop_
_entity.id
_entity.type
_entity.pdbx_description
1 polymer ?
#
loop_
_entity_poly.entity_id
_entity_poly.type
_entity_poly.pdbx_seq_one_letter_code
_entity_poly.pdbx_strand_id
1 'polypeptide(L)'
;MYRVVEFMHSLINTSSTTNTFIETSRWHLVQQLVNFEWRIPAVWHTINDHAKDMLAHPYKSVRECIASILGISLSHDITLPNGQVTRHPSVDLFSDGIHERLKRAIEICKTTPLENISGEIMEIDPKACQALNFIETGNNNMCYY
;
A
#
# COMPACT_ATOMS: atom_id res chain seq x y z
N MET A 1 -24.43 12.25 -6.53
CA MET A 1 -23.18 11.55 -6.85
C MET A 1 -21.94 12.43 -6.57
N TYR A 2 -21.83 13.64 -7.14
CA TYR A 2 -20.65 14.51 -6.94
C TYR A 2 -20.28 14.81 -5.47
N ARG A 3 -21.26 14.97 -4.57
CA ARG A 3 -20.97 15.26 -3.15
C ARG A 3 -20.21 14.15 -2.41
N VAL A 4 -20.42 12.88 -2.78
CA VAL A 4 -19.74 11.74 -2.12
C VAL A 4 -18.29 11.64 -2.60
N VAL A 5 -18.05 11.93 -3.89
CA VAL A 5 -16.71 11.98 -4.47
C VAL A 5 -15.89 13.13 -3.86
N GLU A 6 -16.46 14.33 -3.78
CA GLU A 6 -15.83 15.48 -3.10
C GLU A 6 -15.51 15.16 -1.63
N PHE A 7 -16.43 14.48 -0.94
CA PHE A 7 -16.20 14.03 0.43
C PHE A 7 -15.05 13.02 0.53
N MET A 8 -14.98 12.04 -0.37
CA MET A 8 -13.86 11.09 -0.43
C MET A 8 -12.53 11.80 -0.69
N HIS A 9 -12.47 12.74 -1.63
CA HIS A 9 -11.27 13.55 -1.87
C HIS A 9 -10.87 14.37 -0.64
N SER A 10 -11.84 14.98 0.04
CA SER A 10 -11.59 15.70 1.30
C SER A 10 -11.01 14.79 2.38
N LEU A 11 -11.56 13.57 2.54
CA LEU A 11 -11.01 12.59 3.47
C LEU A 11 -9.56 12.22 3.11
N ILE A 12 -9.27 11.93 1.84
CA ILE A 12 -7.92 11.52 1.43
C ILE A 12 -6.89 12.65 1.61
N ASN A 13 -7.27 13.89 1.32
CA ASN A 13 -6.37 15.05 1.38
C ASN A 13 -6.10 15.57 2.80
N THR A 14 -6.91 15.19 3.78
CA THR A 14 -6.78 15.72 5.15
C THR A 14 -5.73 14.91 5.92
N SER A 15 -4.45 15.28 5.86
CA SER A 15 -3.41 14.62 6.69
C SER A 15 -3.47 15.14 8.13
N SER A 16 -3.98 14.35 9.07
CA SER A 16 -3.90 14.66 10.51
C SER A 16 -2.72 13.92 11.12
N THR A 17 -1.60 14.62 11.25
CA THR A 17 -0.31 14.08 11.68
C THR A 17 -0.26 13.64 13.16
N THR A 18 -1.33 13.81 13.94
CA THR A 18 -1.29 13.68 15.39
C THR A 18 -1.96 12.43 15.96
N ASN A 19 -2.74 11.65 15.19
CA ASN A 19 -3.38 10.46 15.75
C ASN A 19 -3.59 9.32 14.74
N THR A 20 -2.83 8.24 14.92
CA THR A 20 -2.91 7.00 14.14
C THR A 20 -4.31 6.37 14.15
N PHE A 21 -5.07 6.49 15.24
CA PHE A 21 -6.43 5.98 15.31
C PHE A 21 -7.34 6.73 14.33
N ILE A 22 -7.24 8.07 14.28
CA ILE A 22 -8.04 8.91 13.38
C ILE A 22 -7.70 8.58 11.93
N GLU A 23 -6.41 8.47 11.61
CA GLU A 23 -5.94 8.07 10.29
C GLU A 23 -6.49 6.68 9.89
N THR A 24 -6.41 5.70 10.78
CA THR A 24 -6.93 4.34 10.53
C THR A 24 -8.45 4.35 10.33
N SER A 25 -9.20 5.05 11.19
CA SER A 25 -10.66 5.17 11.06
C SER A 25 -11.06 5.86 9.76
N ARG A 26 -10.30 6.88 9.32
CA ARG A 26 -10.56 7.57 8.05
C ARG A 26 -10.38 6.64 6.86
N TRP A 27 -9.28 5.89 6.83
CA TRP A 27 -9.05 4.90 5.78
C TRP A 27 -10.12 3.82 5.78
N HIS A 28 -10.58 3.39 6.96
CA HIS A 28 -11.71 2.46 7.06
C HIS A 28 -13.00 3.04 6.47
N LEU A 29 -13.31 4.32 6.72
CA LEU A 29 -14.46 4.97 6.10
C LEU A 29 -14.33 5.07 4.59
N VAL A 30 -13.14 5.43 4.09
CA VAL A 30 -12.85 5.45 2.64
C VAL A 30 -13.07 4.07 2.04
N GLN A 31 -12.57 3.00 2.68
CA GLN A 31 -12.78 1.63 2.23
C GLN A 31 -14.27 1.30 2.04
N GLN A 32 -15.12 1.68 3.01
CA GLN A 32 -16.56 1.44 2.90
C GLN A 32 -17.19 2.25 1.76
N LEU A 33 -16.88 3.54 1.66
CA LEU A 33 -17.44 4.43 0.62
C LEU A 33 -17.07 3.97 -0.79
N VAL A 34 -15.84 3.53 -0.94
CA VAL A 34 -15.28 3.10 -2.21
C VAL A 34 -15.88 1.77 -2.68
N ASN A 35 -16.25 0.87 -1.76
CA ASN A 35 -17.03 -0.33 -2.09
C ASN A 35 -18.43 0.01 -2.63
N PHE A 36 -19.05 1.09 -2.17
CA PHE A 36 -20.34 1.53 -2.68
C PHE A 36 -20.24 2.27 -4.03
N GLU A 37 -19.13 2.97 -4.28
CA GLU A 37 -18.90 3.80 -5.47
C GLU A 37 -17.85 3.20 -6.42
N TRP A 38 -17.85 1.87 -6.58
CA TRP A 38 -16.86 1.15 -7.39
C TRP A 38 -16.79 1.60 -8.86
N ARG A 39 -17.83 2.25 -9.38
CA ARG A 39 -17.95 2.64 -10.80
C ARG A 39 -17.14 3.88 -11.21
N ILE A 40 -16.49 4.56 -10.26
CA ILE A 40 -15.80 5.84 -10.52
C ILE A 40 -14.28 5.61 -10.57
N PRO A 41 -13.69 5.36 -11.76
CA PRO A 41 -12.26 5.06 -11.88
C PRO A 41 -11.35 6.20 -11.43
N ALA A 42 -11.77 7.46 -11.60
CA ALA A 42 -10.96 8.63 -11.23
C ALA A 42 -10.60 8.67 -9.73
N VAL A 43 -11.54 8.25 -8.87
CA VAL A 43 -11.33 8.19 -7.42
C VAL A 43 -10.32 7.11 -7.07
N TRP A 44 -10.40 5.95 -7.75
CA TRP A 44 -9.47 4.85 -7.55
C TRP A 44 -8.04 5.17 -7.96
N HIS A 45 -7.84 5.93 -9.03
CA HIS A 45 -6.51 6.42 -9.42
C HIS A 45 -5.93 7.33 -8.35
N THR A 46 -6.73 8.28 -7.86
CA THR A 46 -6.33 9.20 -6.78
C THR A 46 -5.98 8.43 -5.49
N ILE A 47 -6.81 7.48 -5.09
CA ILE A 47 -6.57 6.62 -3.91
C ILE A 47 -5.27 5.82 -4.09
N ASN A 48 -5.05 5.23 -5.26
CA ASN A 48 -3.84 4.44 -5.52
C ASN A 48 -2.57 5.28 -5.41
N ASP A 49 -2.59 6.51 -5.92
CA ASP A 49 -1.43 7.40 -5.81
C ASP A 49 -1.14 7.79 -4.35
N HIS A 50 -2.16 8.12 -3.57
CA HIS A 50 -1.99 8.37 -2.13
C HIS A 50 -1.58 7.11 -1.35
N ALA A 51 -2.14 5.95 -1.71
CA ALA A 51 -1.82 4.68 -1.08
C ALA A 51 -0.35 4.29 -1.32
N LYS A 52 0.21 4.53 -2.51
CA LYS A 52 1.63 4.29 -2.81
C LYS A 52 2.52 4.99 -1.78
N ASP A 53 2.24 6.25 -1.48
CA ASP A 53 3.07 7.03 -0.56
C ASP A 53 2.91 6.56 0.89
N MET A 54 1.71 6.14 1.27
CA MET A 54 1.40 5.68 2.62
C MET A 54 1.76 4.21 2.90
N LEU A 55 2.23 3.43 1.92
CA LEU A 55 2.76 2.08 2.17
C LEU A 55 3.96 2.08 3.13
N ALA A 56 4.74 3.16 3.13
CA ALA A 56 5.89 3.34 4.03
C ALA A 56 5.51 3.92 5.41
N HIS A 57 4.22 4.01 5.73
CA HIS A 57 3.76 4.58 7.00
C HIS A 57 4.29 3.80 8.21
N PRO A 58 4.71 4.45 9.32
CA PRO A 58 5.37 3.79 10.44
C PRO A 58 4.43 2.81 11.18
N TYR A 59 3.15 3.14 11.27
CA TYR A 59 2.17 2.35 12.04
C TYR A 59 1.57 1.20 11.23
N LYS A 60 1.59 -0.01 11.81
CA LYS A 60 1.05 -1.26 11.21
C LYS A 60 -0.45 -1.17 10.87
N SER A 61 -1.26 -0.61 11.77
CA SER A 61 -2.72 -0.54 11.60
C SER A 61 -3.14 0.22 10.33
N VAL A 62 -2.43 1.31 10.03
CA VAL A 62 -2.68 2.13 8.84
C VAL A 62 -2.25 1.39 7.57
N ARG A 63 -1.10 0.71 7.60
CA ARG A 63 -0.63 -0.11 6.47
C ARG A 63 -1.60 -1.25 6.15
N GLU A 64 -2.14 -1.93 7.15
CA GLU A 64 -3.12 -3.02 6.96
C GLU A 64 -4.41 -2.51 6.31
N CYS A 65 -4.90 -1.34 6.73
CA CYS A 65 -6.10 -0.73 6.13
C CYS A 65 -5.85 -0.31 4.67
N ILE A 66 -4.71 0.32 4.38
CA ILE A 66 -4.32 0.69 3.02
C ILE A 66 -4.16 -0.55 2.14
N ALA A 67 -3.51 -1.61 2.65
CA ALA A 67 -3.35 -2.87 1.94
C ALA A 67 -4.71 -3.50 1.60
N SER A 68 -5.68 -3.44 2.51
CA SER A 68 -7.04 -3.92 2.26
C SER A 68 -7.73 -3.14 1.13
N ILE A 69 -7.60 -1.81 1.10
CA ILE A 69 -8.15 -0.96 0.05
C ILE A 69 -7.48 -1.23 -1.30
N LEU A 70 -6.15 -1.36 -1.32
CA LEU A 70 -5.39 -1.69 -2.52
C LEU A 70 -5.83 -3.03 -3.10
N GLY A 71 -5.99 -4.06 -2.25
CA GLY A 71 -6.48 -5.37 -2.68
C GLY A 71 -7.85 -5.29 -3.34
N ILE A 72 -8.77 -4.47 -2.80
CA ILE A 72 -10.07 -4.24 -3.44
C ILE A 72 -9.89 -3.50 -4.77
N SER A 73 -9.09 -2.42 -4.81
CA SER A 73 -8.91 -1.60 -6.00
C SER A 73 -8.38 -2.38 -7.20
N LEU A 74 -7.38 -3.24 -6.93
CA LEU A 74 -6.66 -4.02 -7.92
C LEU A 74 -7.43 -5.27 -8.35
N SER A 75 -8.30 -5.79 -7.50
CA SER A 75 -9.21 -6.90 -7.85
C SER A 75 -10.17 -6.55 -8.99
N HIS A 76 -10.45 -5.25 -9.20
CA HIS A 76 -11.30 -4.79 -10.30
C HIS A 76 -10.56 -4.69 -11.64
N ASP A 77 -9.23 -4.89 -11.66
CA ASP A 77 -8.46 -4.99 -12.89
C ASP A 77 -8.63 -6.37 -13.53
N ILE A 78 -9.73 -6.52 -14.27
CA ILE A 78 -10.06 -7.76 -14.99
C ILE A 78 -9.96 -7.54 -16.50
N THR A 79 -9.40 -8.50 -17.22
CA THR A 79 -9.45 -8.49 -18.69
C THR A 79 -10.81 -9.02 -19.14
N LEU A 80 -11.63 -8.17 -19.78
CA LEU A 80 -12.90 -8.63 -20.33
C LEU A 80 -12.65 -9.60 -21.51
N PRO A 81 -13.57 -10.56 -21.78
CA PRO A 81 -13.44 -11.53 -22.87
C PRO A 81 -13.25 -10.91 -24.27
N ASN A 82 -13.59 -9.62 -24.41
CA ASN A 82 -13.46 -8.86 -25.66
C ASN A 82 -12.11 -8.11 -25.78
N GLY A 83 -11.14 -8.38 -24.90
CA GLY A 83 -9.85 -7.69 -24.85
C GLY A 83 -9.95 -6.23 -24.41
N GLN A 84 -11.11 -5.78 -23.93
CA GLN A 84 -11.27 -4.43 -23.38
C GLN A 84 -10.65 -4.38 -21.98
N VAL A 85 -9.64 -3.50 -21.83
CA VAL A 85 -9.02 -3.19 -20.56
C VAL A 85 -9.96 -2.36 -19.72
N THR A 86 -9.99 -2.59 -18.41
CA THR A 86 -10.81 -1.80 -17.50
C THR A 86 -10.28 -0.36 -17.42
N ARG A 87 -11.15 0.57 -17.00
CA ARG A 87 -10.74 1.95 -16.70
C ARG A 87 -10.11 2.09 -15.31
N HIS A 88 -10.05 0.98 -14.56
CA HIS A 88 -9.49 0.94 -13.22
C HIS A 88 -7.95 1.00 -13.26
N PRO A 89 -7.31 1.30 -12.12
CA PRO A 89 -5.87 1.26 -11.98
C PRO A 89 -5.33 -0.13 -12.30
N SER A 90 -4.34 -0.20 -13.17
CA SER A 90 -3.74 -1.47 -13.57
C SER A 90 -2.76 -1.98 -12.52
N VAL A 91 -2.82 -3.28 -12.25
CA VAL A 91 -1.90 -3.98 -11.33
C VAL A 91 -0.45 -3.85 -11.81
N ASP A 92 -0.21 -4.03 -13.10
CA ASP A 92 1.13 -4.02 -13.68
C ASP A 92 1.79 -2.65 -13.45
N LEU A 93 1.09 -1.57 -13.84
CA LEU A 93 1.54 -0.19 -13.65
C LEU A 93 1.78 0.17 -12.18
N PHE A 94 0.95 -0.35 -11.28
CA PHE A 94 1.13 -0.13 -9.85
C PHE A 94 2.37 -0.85 -9.31
N SER A 95 2.53 -2.13 -9.67
CA SER A 95 3.61 -2.98 -9.19
C SER A 95 4.99 -2.53 -9.68
N ASP A 96 5.10 -2.07 -10.93
CA ASP A 96 6.33 -1.51 -11.49
C ASP A 96 6.80 -0.29 -10.69
N GLY A 97 5.87 0.61 -10.32
CA GLY A 97 6.18 1.80 -9.54
C GLY A 97 6.67 1.48 -8.12
N ILE A 98 6.10 0.45 -7.48
CA ILE A 98 6.54 -0.01 -6.16
C ILE A 98 7.88 -0.76 -6.26
N HIS A 99 8.08 -1.57 -7.30
CA HIS A 99 9.31 -2.32 -7.53
C HIS A 99 10.53 -1.40 -7.65
N GLU A 100 10.41 -0.29 -8.38
CA GLU A 100 11.48 0.72 -8.49
C GLU A 100 11.76 1.47 -7.18
N ARG A 101 10.77 1.61 -6.30
CA ARG A 101 10.99 2.15 -4.94
C ARG A 101 11.68 1.14 -4.03
N LEU A 102 11.31 -0.12 -4.12
CA LEU A 102 11.92 -1.21 -3.37
C LEU A 102 13.39 -1.43 -3.75
N LYS A 103 13.71 -1.43 -5.05
CA LYS A 103 15.11 -1.50 -5.53
C LYS A 103 15.97 -0.42 -4.91
N ARG A 104 15.52 0.84 -4.98
CA ARG A 104 16.22 1.98 -4.36
C ARG A 104 16.39 1.81 -2.86
N ALA A 105 15.36 1.33 -2.16
CA ALA A 105 15.46 1.09 -0.71
C ALA A 105 16.47 -0.01 -0.37
N ILE A 106 16.52 -1.10 -1.15
CA ILE A 106 17.47 -2.20 -0.97
C ILE A 106 18.91 -1.71 -1.21
N GLU A 107 19.15 -0.93 -2.25
CA GLU A 107 20.46 -0.34 -2.54
C GLU A 107 20.94 0.56 -1.40
N ILE A 108 20.05 1.42 -0.86
CA ILE A 108 20.37 2.28 0.28
C ILE A 108 20.77 1.43 1.49
N CYS A 109 19.98 0.41 1.86
CA CYS A 109 20.31 -0.48 2.97
C CYS A 109 21.66 -1.20 2.81
N LYS A 110 22.04 -1.57 1.59
CA LYS A 110 23.34 -2.23 1.30
C LYS A 110 24.54 -1.28 1.45
N THR A 111 24.32 0.02 1.26
CA THR A 111 25.40 1.03 1.30
C THR A 111 25.61 1.66 2.68
N THR A 112 24.61 1.58 3.57
CA THR A 112 24.71 2.08 4.95
C THR A 112 25.29 1.04 5.91
N PRO A 113 26.44 1.31 6.57
CA PRO A 113 26.96 0.44 7.63
C PRO A 113 25.99 0.36 8.81
N LEU A 114 25.74 -0.86 9.31
CA LEU A 114 24.75 -1.22 10.34
C LEU A 114 24.97 -0.61 11.75
N GLU A 115 25.92 0.31 11.94
CA GLU A 115 26.31 0.80 13.28
C GLU A 115 25.47 1.98 13.81
N ASN A 116 24.62 2.61 13.01
CA ASN A 116 23.89 3.84 13.41
C ASN A 116 22.37 3.71 13.57
N ILE A 117 21.80 2.51 13.55
CA ILE A 117 20.35 2.32 13.80
C ILE A 117 20.12 2.08 15.30
N SER A 118 20.32 3.12 16.10
CA SER A 118 19.95 3.20 17.52
C SER A 118 18.74 4.13 17.73
N GLY A 119 17.83 4.16 16.74
CA GLY A 119 16.48 4.72 16.89
C GLY A 119 15.47 3.59 16.92
N GLU A 120 14.72 3.49 18.02
CA GLU A 120 13.60 2.58 18.30
C GLU A 120 13.34 1.51 17.24
N ILE A 121 13.85 0.31 17.51
CA ILE A 121 13.43 -0.93 16.85
C ILE A 121 11.92 -1.08 17.17
N MET A 122 11.04 -0.52 16.34
CA MET A 122 9.71 -1.08 16.19
C MET A 122 9.94 -2.52 15.78
N GLU A 123 9.49 -3.46 16.62
CA GLU A 123 9.55 -4.92 16.39
C GLU A 123 9.64 -5.24 14.90
N ILE A 124 10.87 -5.48 14.44
CA ILE A 124 11.07 -6.10 13.14
C ILE A 124 10.58 -7.52 13.37
N ASP A 125 9.31 -7.73 13.02
CA ASP A 125 8.68 -9.04 13.04
C ASP A 125 9.69 -10.01 12.38
N PRO A 126 10.15 -11.08 13.06
CA PRO A 126 11.26 -11.92 12.59
C PRO A 126 11.04 -12.51 11.18
N LYS A 127 9.79 -12.47 10.69
CA LYS A 127 9.39 -12.78 9.30
C LYS A 127 9.90 -11.79 8.25
N ALA A 128 10.14 -10.53 8.58
CA ALA A 128 10.63 -9.51 7.65
C ALA A 128 12.10 -9.76 7.24
N CYS A 129 12.94 -10.17 8.21
CA CYS A 129 14.30 -10.64 7.91
C CYS A 129 14.30 -11.95 7.10
N GLN A 130 13.35 -12.86 7.35
CA GLN A 130 13.18 -14.07 6.55
C GLN A 130 12.76 -13.77 5.10
N ALA A 131 11.89 -12.79 4.87
CA ALA A 131 11.46 -12.39 3.52
C ALA A 131 12.61 -11.82 2.68
N LEU A 132 13.52 -11.05 3.29
CA LEU A 132 14.72 -10.54 2.61
C LEU A 132 15.67 -11.68 2.21
N ASN A 133 15.87 -12.67 3.08
CA ASN A 133 16.67 -13.85 2.76
C ASN A 133 16.03 -14.72 1.65
N PHE A 134 14.69 -14.80 1.61
CA PHE A 134 13.96 -15.56 0.60
C PHE A 134 14.14 -14.96 -0.81
N ILE A 135 14.16 -13.63 -0.91
CA ILE A 135 14.39 -12.91 -2.17
C ILE A 135 15.84 -13.10 -2.66
N GLU A 136 16.82 -13.14 -1.76
CA GLU A 136 18.24 -13.25 -2.14
C GLU A 136 18.69 -14.68 -2.47
N THR A 137 18.04 -15.72 -1.93
CA THR A 137 18.57 -17.10 -2.04
C THR A 137 17.68 -18.10 -2.76
N GLY A 138 16.40 -17.79 -3.01
CA GLY A 138 15.48 -18.73 -3.69
C GLY A 138 15.40 -20.12 -3.05
N ASN A 139 15.75 -20.22 -1.77
CA ASN A 139 15.97 -21.50 -1.10
C ASN A 139 14.88 -21.76 -0.05
N ASN A 140 14.11 -22.83 -0.25
CA ASN A 140 12.95 -23.26 0.55
C ASN A 140 13.33 -23.88 1.91
N ASN A 141 14.33 -23.37 2.60
CA ASN A 141 14.61 -23.84 3.96
C ASN A 141 13.72 -23.11 4.96
N MET A 142 12.50 -23.63 5.09
CA MET A 142 11.61 -23.44 6.25
C MET A 142 12.39 -23.74 7.53
N CYS A 143 12.87 -22.69 8.20
CA CYS A 143 13.26 -22.80 9.60
C CYS A 143 11.98 -22.78 10.45
N TYR A 144 11.55 -23.98 10.85
CA TYR A 144 10.52 -24.18 11.85
C TYR A 144 10.97 -23.63 13.21
N TYR A 145 10.13 -22.81 13.82
CA TYR A 145 9.91 -22.77 15.26
C TYR A 145 8.40 -22.78 15.50
#